data_AF-A0AA85AAX6-F1
#
_entry.id   AF-A0AA85AAX6-F1
#
_cell.length_a   1.000
_cell.length_b   1.000
_cell.length_c   1.000
_cell.angle_alpha   90.00
_cell.angle_beta   90.00
_cell.angle_gamma   90.00
#
_symmetry.space_group_name_H-M   'P 1'
#
loop_
_entity.id
_entity.type
_entity.pdbx_description
1 polymer ?
#
loop_
_entity_poly.entity_id
_entity_poly.type
_entity_poly.pdbx_seq_one_letter_code
_entity_poly.pdbx_strand_id
1 'polypeptide(L)'
;MYCRSMRPVSRSVHRSGNVVGMGLLRSKGMVILAGNSHPELVKAVCHHLDVRPGNCSVFYRSSRETDVEIKETVRGRDVYIIQSGTKDVNNDIMELLIIAHACRSACARKVIAVVPYLPYSTQSKRRKRGPITSKLVAKMLCASGINHLITLDLHSKEIQGFFDVPIDNLRASPFLTKYIETYITDYRNAVIVARNPGVVPRASSYAERLRLPLVVIHGEERDESDNTDGRNSPPLDQSIVEKRCTQIGLELLPMMIPKAKPPLTLVGDVNSRIAIIIDDIIDDVSKFVTAAELLHERGAYKINHSVRINVGSNTNVPEAKLPFYVSTTR
;
A
#
# COMPACT_ATOMS: atom_id res chain seq x y z
N MET A 1 -61.46 15.63 69.31
CA MET A 1 -60.34 16.58 69.09
C MET A 1 -59.04 15.84 69.33
N TYR A 2 -57.97 16.20 68.62
CA TYR A 2 -56.61 15.61 68.59
C TYR A 2 -56.40 14.38 67.70
N CYS A 3 -55.30 14.26 66.96
CA CYS A 3 -54.61 15.09 65.95
C CYS A 3 -53.43 14.21 65.48
N ARG A 4 -53.28 14.05 64.16
CA ARG A 4 -52.07 13.71 63.37
C ARG A 4 -51.15 12.55 63.79
N SER A 5 -50.84 11.72 62.80
CA SER A 5 -49.49 11.53 62.22
C SER A 5 -49.58 10.51 61.06
N MET A 6 -49.70 10.97 59.82
CA MET A 6 -48.67 11.20 58.79
C MET A 6 -48.35 10.01 57.85
N ARG A 7 -49.02 10.13 56.69
CA ARG A 7 -48.72 9.71 55.29
C ARG A 7 -48.57 8.22 54.96
N PRO A 8 -49.49 7.71 54.12
CA PRO A 8 -49.20 6.63 53.19
C PRO A 8 -49.21 7.08 51.72
N VAL A 9 -48.39 6.36 50.97
CA VAL A 9 -48.27 6.24 49.53
C VAL A 9 -49.63 5.89 48.89
N SER A 10 -49.97 6.49 47.75
CA SER A 10 -51.01 5.95 46.86
C SER A 10 -50.75 6.25 45.38
N ARG A 11 -51.09 5.24 44.57
CA ARG A 11 -50.79 4.95 43.17
C ARG A 11 -51.75 5.62 42.20
N SER A 12 -51.35 5.74 40.93
CA SER A 12 -52.08 5.35 39.68
C SER A 12 -51.44 6.07 38.47
N VAL A 13 -51.39 5.60 37.22
CA VAL A 13 -51.83 4.39 36.50
C VAL A 13 -51.15 4.44 35.10
N HIS A 14 -50.64 3.30 34.63
CA HIS A 14 -50.52 2.82 33.24
C HIS A 14 -49.77 3.65 32.17
N ARG A 15 -48.68 3.07 31.65
CA ARG A 15 -48.59 2.62 30.25
C ARG A 15 -47.45 1.62 30.08
N SER A 16 -47.83 0.39 29.77
CA SER A 16 -47.00 -0.60 29.10
C SER A 16 -46.48 -0.01 27.79
N GLY A 17 -45.18 0.17 27.70
CA GLY A 17 -44.50 0.67 26.50
C GLY A 17 -43.22 -0.11 26.30
N ASN A 18 -43.31 -1.20 25.54
CA ASN A 18 -42.16 -1.81 24.89
C ASN A 18 -41.40 -0.72 24.14
N VAL A 19 -40.21 -0.35 24.63
CA VAL A 19 -39.30 0.54 23.88
C VAL A 19 -38.53 -0.32 22.87
N VAL A 20 -39.26 -0.91 21.92
CA VAL A 20 -38.70 -1.35 20.64
C VAL A 20 -38.59 -0.10 19.78
N GLY A 21 -37.59 0.72 20.08
CA GLY A 21 -37.19 1.87 19.28
C GLY A 21 -36.21 1.44 18.19
N MET A 22 -36.70 0.66 17.23
CA MET A 22 -36.00 0.33 15.99
C MET A 22 -35.75 1.60 15.17
N GLY A 23 -34.57 2.18 15.36
CA GLY A 23 -33.89 3.02 14.37
C GLY A 23 -32.72 2.26 13.73
N LEU A 24 -32.87 0.94 13.51
CA LEU A 24 -31.91 0.17 12.74
C LEU A 24 -32.12 0.56 11.27
N LEU A 25 -31.42 1.59 10.80
CA LEU A 25 -31.18 1.74 9.37
C LEU A 25 -30.60 0.40 8.92
N ARG A 26 -31.45 -0.44 8.31
CA ARG A 26 -31.07 -1.70 7.69
C ARG A 26 -29.91 -1.36 6.77
N SER A 27 -28.69 -1.78 7.09
CA SER A 27 -27.62 -1.72 6.10
C SER A 27 -28.16 -2.43 4.86
N LYS A 28 -27.96 -1.86 3.68
CA LYS A 28 -28.47 -2.32 2.38
C LYS A 28 -27.83 -3.66 1.98
N GLY A 29 -27.92 -4.69 2.84
CA GLY A 29 -27.21 -5.94 2.72
C GLY A 29 -25.69 -5.81 2.75
N MET A 30 -25.12 -4.77 3.36
CA MET A 30 -23.68 -4.50 3.40
C MET A 30 -23.10 -4.71 4.81
N VAL A 31 -21.93 -5.33 4.92
CA VAL A 31 -21.18 -5.49 6.17
C VAL A 31 -19.74 -5.06 5.94
N ILE A 32 -19.17 -4.27 6.85
CA ILE A 32 -17.76 -3.89 6.83
C ILE A 32 -17.04 -4.64 7.94
N LEU A 33 -16.14 -5.55 7.59
CA LEU A 33 -15.25 -6.24 8.52
C LEU A 33 -13.84 -5.66 8.39
N ALA A 34 -13.00 -5.91 9.39
CA ALA A 34 -11.62 -5.49 9.36
C ALA A 34 -10.72 -6.51 10.06
N GLY A 35 -9.47 -6.56 9.62
CA GLY A 35 -8.39 -7.17 10.40
C GLY A 35 -7.78 -6.18 11.39
N ASN A 36 -6.58 -6.47 11.87
CA ASN A 36 -5.90 -5.67 12.90
C ASN A 36 -5.09 -4.49 12.33
N SER A 37 -4.96 -4.33 11.01
CA SER A 37 -3.97 -3.41 10.43
C SER A 37 -4.23 -1.92 10.72
N HIS A 38 -5.46 -1.42 10.47
CA HIS A 38 -5.77 0.02 10.49
C HIS A 38 -7.17 0.29 11.04
N PRO A 39 -7.40 0.14 12.37
CA PRO A 39 -8.72 0.36 12.97
C PRO A 39 -9.22 1.81 12.83
N GLU A 40 -8.33 2.80 12.74
CA GLU A 40 -8.69 4.20 12.53
C GLU A 40 -9.30 4.44 11.14
N LEU A 41 -8.69 3.85 10.10
CA LEU A 41 -9.23 3.91 8.74
C LEU A 41 -10.61 3.27 8.67
N VAL A 42 -10.80 2.12 9.33
CA VAL A 42 -12.09 1.42 9.39
C VAL A 42 -13.16 2.32 10.03
N LYS A 43 -12.84 2.96 11.16
CA LYS A 43 -13.75 3.91 11.82
C LYS A 43 -14.11 5.09 10.92
N ALA A 44 -13.12 5.67 10.24
CA ALA A 44 -13.34 6.79 9.33
C ALA A 44 -14.24 6.42 8.14
N VAL A 45 -13.99 5.25 7.52
CA VAL A 45 -14.81 4.72 6.43
C VAL A 45 -16.24 4.43 6.90
N CYS A 46 -16.40 3.74 8.04
CA CYS A 46 -17.71 3.45 8.62
C CYS A 46 -18.49 4.72 8.95
N HIS A 47 -17.82 5.74 9.52
CA HIS A 47 -18.44 7.02 9.82
C HIS A 47 -18.90 7.76 8.55
N HIS A 48 -18.07 7.78 7.50
CA HIS A 48 -18.41 8.43 6.23
C HIS A 48 -19.57 7.74 5.49
N LEU A 49 -19.71 6.43 5.67
CA LEU A 49 -20.77 5.63 5.05
C LEU A 49 -22.03 5.51 5.93
N ASP A 50 -22.04 6.11 7.13
CA ASP A 50 -23.10 5.98 8.13
C ASP A 50 -23.47 4.51 8.43
N VAL A 51 -22.45 3.66 8.59
CA VAL A 51 -22.60 2.25 8.92
C VAL A 51 -21.80 1.89 10.17
N ARG A 52 -22.27 0.88 10.90
CA ARG A 52 -21.52 0.34 12.03
C ARG A 52 -20.50 -0.69 11.53
N PRO A 53 -19.27 -0.71 12.07
CA PRO A 53 -18.33 -1.77 11.78
C PRO A 53 -18.92 -3.10 12.26
N GLY A 54 -18.70 -4.14 11.46
CA GLY A 54 -19.13 -5.47 11.78
C GLY A 54 -18.32 -6.10 12.90
N ASN A 55 -18.93 -7.06 13.60
CA ASN A 55 -18.31 -7.69 14.76
C ASN A 55 -17.40 -8.85 14.31
N CYS A 56 -16.13 -8.54 14.07
CA CYS A 56 -15.08 -9.51 13.76
C CYS A 56 -13.96 -9.39 14.80
N SER A 57 -13.61 -10.50 15.44
CA SER A 57 -12.49 -10.57 16.38
C SER A 57 -11.35 -11.33 15.72
N VAL A 58 -10.16 -10.74 15.70
CA VAL A 58 -8.95 -11.35 15.14
C VAL A 58 -7.88 -11.35 16.21
N PHE A 59 -7.40 -12.53 16.58
CA PHE A 59 -6.40 -12.69 17.64
C PHE A 59 -5.39 -13.77 17.29
N TYR A 60 -4.24 -13.73 17.96
CA TYR A 60 -3.17 -14.70 17.76
C TYR A 60 -3.13 -15.68 18.92
N ARG A 61 -3.08 -16.97 18.61
CA ARG A 61 -2.87 -18.02 19.61
C ARG A 61 -1.43 -17.98 20.12
N SER A 62 -1.16 -18.67 21.23
CA SER A 62 0.21 -18.80 21.76
C SER A 62 1.19 -19.42 20.75
N SER A 63 0.68 -20.21 19.80
CA SER A 63 1.43 -20.76 18.65
C SER A 63 1.75 -19.75 17.54
N ARG A 64 1.26 -18.50 17.66
CA ARG A 64 1.24 -17.46 16.60
C ARG A 64 0.32 -17.74 15.42
N GLU A 65 -0.52 -18.78 15.50
CA GLU A 65 -1.58 -18.98 14.52
C GLU A 65 -2.62 -17.86 14.63
N THR A 66 -3.11 -17.41 13.48
CA THR A 66 -4.18 -16.42 13.39
C THR A 66 -5.52 -17.11 13.57
N ASP A 67 -6.34 -16.59 14.47
CA ASP A 67 -7.71 -17.04 14.71
C ASP A 67 -8.68 -15.89 14.45
N VAL A 68 -9.81 -16.20 13.81
CA VAL A 68 -10.79 -15.22 13.35
C VAL A 68 -12.18 -15.69 13.71
N GLU A 69 -12.91 -14.83 14.41
CA GLU A 69 -14.29 -15.08 14.82
C GLU A 69 -15.21 -13.97 14.28
N ILE A 70 -16.11 -14.33 13.37
CA ILE A 70 -17.17 -13.45 12.85
C ILE A 70 -18.41 -13.64 13.72
N LYS A 71 -18.74 -12.63 14.53
CA LYS A 71 -19.79 -12.69 15.58
C LYS A 71 -21.17 -12.21 15.09
N GLU A 72 -21.33 -12.01 13.79
CA GLU A 72 -22.60 -11.64 13.20
C GLU A 72 -22.83 -12.33 11.85
N THR A 73 -24.10 -12.40 11.41
CA THR A 73 -24.43 -13.06 10.15
C THR A 73 -24.03 -12.22 8.93
N VAL A 74 -23.24 -12.83 8.05
CA VAL A 74 -22.85 -12.30 6.74
C VAL A 74 -23.59 -12.97 5.57
N ARG A 75 -24.50 -13.90 5.87
CA ARG A 75 -25.20 -14.71 4.85
C ARG A 75 -26.02 -13.83 3.91
N GLY A 76 -25.80 -13.99 2.61
CA GLY A 76 -26.49 -13.23 1.56
C GLY A 76 -26.17 -11.73 1.53
N ARG A 77 -25.14 -11.28 2.25
CA ARG A 77 -24.68 -9.89 2.31
C ARG A 77 -23.42 -9.67 1.48
N ASP A 78 -23.21 -8.44 1.04
CA ASP A 78 -21.95 -7.99 0.47
C ASP A 78 -21.02 -7.57 1.61
N VAL A 79 -19.89 -8.26 1.74
CA VAL A 79 -18.93 -8.06 2.82
C VAL A 79 -17.72 -7.33 2.27
N TYR A 80 -17.37 -6.21 2.90
CA TYR A 80 -16.17 -5.44 2.61
C TYR A 80 -15.17 -5.68 3.73
N ILE A 81 -14.02 -6.27 3.42
CA ILE A 81 -12.96 -6.53 4.39
C ILE A 81 -11.88 -5.49 4.20
N ILE A 82 -11.71 -4.59 5.18
CA ILE A 82 -10.65 -3.59 5.17
C ILE A 82 -9.43 -4.18 5.86
N GLN A 83 -8.38 -4.42 5.10
CA GLN A 83 -7.09 -4.88 5.62
C GLN A 83 -5.96 -4.44 4.69
N SER A 84 -4.85 -3.97 5.25
CA SER A 84 -3.67 -3.55 4.50
C SER A 84 -2.42 -4.15 5.12
N GLY A 85 -1.29 -4.10 4.41
CA GLY A 85 0.00 -4.46 5.00
C GLY A 85 0.41 -3.48 6.12
N THR A 86 0.93 -4.01 7.22
CA THR A 86 1.62 -3.29 8.28
C THR A 86 3.06 -3.80 8.41
N LYS A 87 3.65 -3.69 9.62
CA LYS A 87 4.96 -4.25 9.96
C LYS A 87 4.96 -5.77 9.79
N ASP A 88 3.86 -6.42 10.17
CA ASP A 88 3.72 -7.87 10.15
C ASP A 88 2.93 -8.34 8.92
N VAL A 89 3.45 -7.98 7.74
CA VAL A 89 2.78 -8.14 6.44
C VAL A 89 2.25 -9.56 6.18
N ASN A 90 2.96 -10.59 6.62
CA ASN A 90 2.53 -11.98 6.46
C ASN A 90 1.30 -12.30 7.30
N ASN A 91 1.26 -11.80 8.53
CA ASN A 91 0.11 -11.99 9.41
C ASN A 91 -1.08 -11.22 8.87
N ASP A 92 -0.91 -9.98 8.40
CA ASP A 92 -1.99 -9.19 7.81
C ASP A 92 -2.63 -9.89 6.60
N ILE A 93 -1.79 -10.53 5.76
CA ILE A 93 -2.27 -11.35 4.63
C ILE A 93 -3.05 -12.56 5.15
N MET A 94 -2.52 -13.28 6.14
CA MET A 94 -3.20 -14.45 6.72
C MET A 94 -4.54 -14.06 7.35
N GLU A 95 -4.60 -12.96 8.09
CA GLU A 95 -5.85 -12.40 8.62
C GLU A 95 -6.86 -12.15 7.50
N LEU A 96 -6.46 -11.47 6.43
CA LEU A 96 -7.34 -11.19 5.29
C LEU A 96 -7.86 -12.48 4.64
N LEU A 97 -6.97 -13.44 4.38
CA LEU A 97 -7.31 -14.71 3.75
C LEU A 97 -8.31 -15.51 4.62
N ILE A 98 -8.09 -15.56 5.94
CA ILE A 98 -8.95 -16.30 6.86
C ILE A 98 -10.32 -15.61 6.99
N ILE A 99 -10.37 -14.27 7.13
CA ILE A 99 -11.64 -13.53 7.17
C ILE A 99 -12.43 -13.75 5.87
N ALA A 100 -11.76 -13.63 4.72
CA ALA A 100 -12.41 -13.82 3.42
C ALA A 100 -12.96 -15.24 3.26
N HIS A 101 -12.17 -16.25 3.65
CA HIS A 101 -12.59 -17.65 3.61
C HIS A 101 -13.77 -17.92 4.55
N ALA A 102 -13.74 -17.38 5.77
CA ALA A 102 -14.84 -17.48 6.72
C ALA A 102 -16.13 -16.83 6.18
N CYS A 103 -16.03 -15.67 5.54
CA CYS A 103 -17.19 -15.00 4.92
C CYS A 103 -17.78 -15.81 3.76
N ARG A 104 -16.93 -16.36 2.89
CA ARG A 104 -17.37 -17.22 1.78
C ARG A 104 -18.06 -18.48 2.30
N SER A 105 -17.48 -19.15 3.30
CA SER A 105 -18.05 -20.34 3.93
C SER A 105 -19.37 -20.04 4.65
N ALA A 106 -19.52 -18.83 5.20
CA ALA A 106 -20.78 -18.33 5.78
C ALA A 106 -21.81 -17.84 4.73
N CYS A 107 -21.59 -18.16 3.45
CA CYS A 107 -22.48 -17.82 2.32
C CYS A 107 -22.71 -16.32 2.14
N ALA A 108 -21.67 -15.50 2.32
CA ALA A 108 -21.69 -14.11 1.85
C ALA A 108 -22.01 -14.07 0.34
N ARG A 109 -22.76 -13.06 -0.09
CA ARG A 109 -23.14 -12.87 -1.50
C ARG A 109 -21.93 -12.44 -2.34
N LYS A 110 -21.15 -11.50 -1.80
CA LYS A 110 -19.85 -11.07 -2.36
C LYS A 110 -18.89 -10.77 -1.23
N VAL A 111 -17.63 -11.12 -1.43
CA VAL A 111 -16.53 -10.74 -0.54
C VAL A 111 -15.61 -9.78 -1.30
N ILE A 112 -15.59 -8.52 -0.89
CA ILE A 112 -14.79 -7.45 -1.47
C ILE A 112 -13.64 -7.15 -0.52
N ALA A 113 -12.40 -7.29 -0.98
CA ALA A 113 -11.23 -6.90 -0.20
C ALA A 113 -10.88 -5.44 -0.48
N VAL A 114 -10.81 -4.62 0.55
CA VAL A 114 -10.35 -3.24 0.49
C VAL A 114 -8.94 -3.20 1.07
N VAL A 115 -7.95 -3.13 0.17
CA VAL A 115 -6.53 -3.26 0.47
C VAL A 115 -5.81 -2.00 -0.02
N PRO A 116 -5.84 -0.89 0.76
CA PRO A 116 -5.24 0.38 0.38
C PRO A 116 -3.80 0.24 -0.12
N TYR A 117 -2.96 -0.50 0.60
CA TYR A 117 -1.70 -0.95 0.08
C TYR A 117 -1.71 -2.47 -0.11
N LEU A 118 -1.50 -2.89 -1.36
CA LEU A 118 -1.35 -4.29 -1.70
C LEU A 118 0.04 -4.81 -1.29
N PRO A 119 0.11 -5.76 -0.32
CA PRO A 119 1.35 -6.40 0.05
C PRO A 119 2.08 -7.05 -1.12
N TYR A 120 3.41 -7.08 -1.05
CA TYR A 120 4.28 -7.69 -2.08
C TYR A 120 4.18 -7.05 -3.48
N SER A 121 3.54 -5.88 -3.64
CA SER A 121 3.37 -5.20 -4.93
C SER A 121 4.71 -4.82 -5.60
N THR A 122 5.76 -4.57 -4.82
CA THR A 122 7.14 -4.34 -5.32
C THR A 122 7.77 -5.59 -5.94
N GLN A 123 7.29 -6.79 -5.58
CA GLN A 123 7.73 -8.09 -6.09
C GLN A 123 6.82 -8.56 -7.26
N SER A 124 6.49 -7.64 -8.17
CA SER A 124 5.62 -7.87 -9.32
C SER A 124 6.36 -8.29 -10.60
N LYS A 125 7.69 -8.25 -10.60
CA LYS A 125 8.54 -8.69 -11.71
C LYS A 125 9.52 -9.76 -11.23
N ARG A 126 9.81 -10.71 -12.12
CA ARG A 126 10.80 -11.74 -11.83
C ARG A 126 12.19 -11.09 -11.77
N ARG A 127 12.87 -11.25 -10.64
CA ARG A 127 14.27 -10.86 -10.44
C ARG A 127 15.13 -12.14 -10.45
N LYS A 128 16.13 -12.24 -11.32
CA LYS A 128 16.94 -13.48 -11.49
C LYS A 128 16.07 -14.76 -11.61
N ARG A 129 16.46 -15.82 -10.89
CA ARG A 129 15.68 -17.05 -10.67
C ARG A 129 14.74 -16.93 -9.45
N GLY A 130 14.18 -15.75 -9.20
CA GLY A 130 13.27 -15.47 -8.10
C GLY A 130 11.79 -15.63 -8.45
N PRO A 131 10.90 -15.60 -7.44
CA PRO A 131 9.46 -15.68 -7.63
C PRO A 131 8.86 -14.33 -8.11
N ILE A 132 7.62 -14.39 -8.60
CA ILE A 132 6.74 -13.21 -8.73
C ILE A 132 5.74 -13.27 -7.58
N THR A 133 6.17 -12.86 -6.39
CA THR A 133 5.40 -13.02 -5.15
C THR A 133 4.08 -12.26 -5.18
N SER A 134 4.03 -11.09 -5.85
CA SER A 134 2.78 -10.36 -6.05
C SER A 134 1.70 -11.21 -6.75
N LYS A 135 2.11 -12.02 -7.74
CA LYS A 135 1.21 -12.95 -8.44
C LYS A 135 0.77 -14.11 -7.54
N LEU A 136 1.66 -14.62 -6.68
CA LEU A 136 1.29 -15.62 -5.68
C LEU A 136 0.23 -15.07 -4.72
N VAL A 137 0.44 -13.87 -4.17
CA VAL A 137 -0.51 -13.19 -3.28
C VAL A 137 -1.85 -12.99 -3.97
N ALA A 138 -1.86 -12.53 -5.23
CA ALA A 138 -3.09 -12.38 -6.02
C ALA A 138 -3.88 -13.70 -6.12
N LYS A 139 -3.19 -14.82 -6.39
CA LYS A 139 -3.82 -16.14 -6.49
C LYS A 139 -4.35 -16.64 -5.15
N MET A 140 -3.63 -16.41 -4.05
CA MET A 140 -4.12 -16.75 -2.71
C MET A 140 -5.38 -15.93 -2.35
N LEU A 141 -5.38 -14.63 -2.62
CA LEU A 141 -6.54 -13.77 -2.39
C LEU A 141 -7.77 -14.25 -3.18
N CYS A 142 -7.61 -14.52 -4.48
CA CYS A 142 -8.70 -15.07 -5.30
C CYS A 142 -9.19 -16.43 -4.75
N ALA A 143 -8.26 -17.33 -4.42
CA ALA A 143 -8.59 -18.66 -3.90
C ALA A 143 -9.34 -18.62 -2.55
N SER A 144 -9.00 -17.65 -1.68
CA SER A 144 -9.67 -17.48 -0.38
C SER A 144 -11.17 -17.17 -0.49
N GLY A 145 -11.62 -16.65 -1.63
CA GLY A 145 -13.02 -16.32 -1.86
C GLY A 145 -13.31 -14.85 -2.14
N ILE A 146 -12.28 -14.02 -2.29
CA ILE A 146 -12.43 -12.61 -2.68
C ILE A 146 -12.97 -12.57 -4.12
N ASN A 147 -14.06 -11.82 -4.33
CA ASN A 147 -14.72 -11.64 -5.62
C ASN A 147 -14.36 -10.32 -6.30
N HIS A 148 -13.82 -9.36 -5.55
CA HIS A 148 -13.48 -8.02 -6.03
C HIS A 148 -12.40 -7.44 -5.12
N LEU A 149 -11.41 -6.75 -5.68
CA LEU A 149 -10.36 -6.04 -4.93
C LEU A 149 -10.45 -4.53 -5.14
N ILE A 150 -10.43 -3.74 -4.08
CA ILE A 150 -10.28 -2.29 -4.12
C ILE A 150 -8.92 -1.96 -3.53
N THR A 151 -8.09 -1.20 -4.24
CA THR A 151 -6.72 -0.85 -3.82
C THR A 151 -6.37 0.58 -4.24
N LEU A 152 -5.25 1.12 -3.75
CA LEU A 152 -4.83 2.51 -4.02
C LEU A 152 -3.42 2.53 -4.63
N ASP A 153 -3.27 3.21 -5.77
CA ASP A 153 -2.07 3.32 -6.62
C ASP A 153 -1.11 2.12 -6.58
N LEU A 154 -1.53 0.98 -7.15
CA LEU A 154 -0.68 -0.18 -7.37
C LEU A 154 0.73 0.18 -7.88
N HIS A 155 1.76 -0.47 -7.33
CA HIS A 155 3.16 -0.22 -7.71
C HIS A 155 3.39 -0.27 -9.22
N SER A 156 2.88 -1.33 -9.86
CA SER A 156 2.82 -1.50 -11.31
C SER A 156 1.37 -1.70 -11.72
N LYS A 157 0.89 -1.01 -12.77
CA LYS A 157 -0.50 -1.14 -13.23
C LYS A 157 -0.81 -2.55 -13.76
N GLU A 158 0.21 -3.24 -14.24
CA GLU A 158 0.18 -4.61 -14.76
C GLU A 158 -0.20 -5.64 -13.68
N ILE A 159 -0.03 -5.30 -12.40
CA ILE A 159 -0.47 -6.16 -11.28
C ILE A 159 -1.96 -6.48 -11.38
N GLN A 160 -2.76 -5.60 -12.00
CA GLN A 160 -4.18 -5.87 -12.26
C GLN A 160 -4.39 -7.17 -13.05
N GLY A 161 -3.49 -7.48 -13.98
CA GLY A 161 -3.54 -8.72 -14.76
C GLY A 161 -3.16 -9.98 -13.98
N PHE A 162 -2.78 -9.88 -12.69
CA PHE A 162 -2.50 -11.06 -11.86
C PHE A 162 -3.75 -11.65 -11.21
N PHE A 163 -4.82 -10.87 -11.12
CA PHE A 163 -6.07 -11.28 -10.50
C PHE A 163 -7.07 -11.75 -11.55
N ASP A 164 -7.79 -12.82 -11.22
CA ASP A 164 -8.88 -13.33 -12.04
C ASP A 164 -10.22 -12.65 -11.70
N VAL A 165 -10.18 -11.70 -10.76
CA VAL A 165 -11.32 -10.94 -10.25
C VAL A 165 -11.16 -9.45 -10.58
N PRO A 166 -12.26 -8.69 -10.71
CA PRO A 166 -12.19 -7.26 -10.95
C PRO A 166 -11.40 -6.53 -9.85
N ILE A 167 -10.60 -5.56 -10.28
CA ILE A 167 -9.85 -4.68 -9.39
C ILE A 167 -10.17 -3.21 -9.67
N ASP A 168 -10.59 -2.51 -8.63
CA ASP A 168 -10.64 -1.05 -8.64
C ASP A 168 -9.33 -0.50 -8.06
N ASN A 169 -8.41 -0.11 -8.96
CA ASN A 169 -7.17 0.57 -8.58
C ASN A 169 -7.39 2.08 -8.52
N LEU A 170 -7.75 2.56 -7.34
CA LEU A 170 -8.00 3.97 -7.06
C LEU A 170 -6.71 4.79 -7.16
N ARG A 171 -6.86 6.10 -7.39
CA ARG A 171 -5.74 7.01 -7.59
C ARG A 171 -5.71 8.08 -6.51
N ALA A 172 -4.62 8.19 -5.76
CA ALA A 172 -4.45 9.21 -4.73
C ALA A 172 -4.04 10.57 -5.30
N SER A 173 -3.48 10.58 -6.51
CA SER A 173 -2.97 11.80 -7.14
C SER A 173 -3.89 13.03 -7.15
N PRO A 174 -5.24 12.97 -7.29
CA PRO A 174 -6.06 14.18 -7.20
C PRO A 174 -5.96 14.87 -5.83
N PHE A 175 -5.94 14.08 -4.75
CA PHE A 175 -5.80 14.59 -3.39
C PHE A 175 -4.42 15.18 -3.14
N LEU A 176 -3.38 14.51 -3.67
CA LEU A 176 -1.99 14.91 -3.48
C LEU A 176 -1.62 16.14 -4.33
N THR A 177 -2.14 16.25 -5.55
CA THR A 177 -2.07 17.48 -6.36
C THR A 177 -2.74 18.64 -5.62
N LYS A 178 -3.94 18.42 -5.07
CA LYS A 178 -4.63 19.48 -4.31
C LYS A 178 -3.85 19.89 -3.05
N TYR A 179 -3.24 18.93 -2.36
CA TYR A 179 -2.36 19.19 -1.23
C TYR A 179 -1.18 20.07 -1.64
N ILE A 180 -0.50 19.72 -2.76
CA ILE A 180 0.62 20.50 -3.32
C ILE A 180 0.20 21.96 -3.56
N GLU A 181 -0.93 22.18 -4.20
CA GLU A 181 -1.41 23.54 -4.51
C GLU A 181 -1.78 24.35 -3.27
N THR A 182 -2.23 23.68 -2.20
CA THR A 182 -2.80 24.34 -1.01
C THR A 182 -1.73 24.64 0.05
N TYR A 183 -0.78 23.73 0.25
CA TYR A 183 0.16 23.78 1.37
C TYR A 183 1.58 24.17 0.96
N ILE A 184 1.93 24.09 -0.32
CA ILE A 184 3.28 24.43 -0.81
C ILE A 184 3.26 25.87 -1.28
N THR A 185 3.89 26.75 -0.51
CA THR A 185 4.09 28.14 -0.94
C THR A 185 4.98 28.16 -2.17
N ASP A 186 4.60 28.95 -3.17
CA ASP A 186 5.32 29.07 -4.44
C ASP A 186 5.49 27.73 -5.21
N TYR A 187 4.48 26.84 -5.14
CA TYR A 187 4.51 25.57 -5.87
C TYR A 187 4.68 25.72 -7.39
N ARG A 188 4.38 26.91 -7.96
CA ARG A 188 4.58 27.21 -9.39
C ARG A 188 6.05 27.29 -9.78
N ASN A 189 6.93 27.62 -8.84
CA ASN A 189 8.38 27.55 -9.00
C ASN A 189 8.94 26.15 -8.64
N ALA A 190 8.08 25.17 -8.38
CA ALA A 190 8.51 23.82 -8.07
C ALA A 190 8.84 23.00 -9.32
N VAL A 191 9.57 21.91 -9.12
CA VAL A 191 9.90 20.89 -10.10
C VAL A 191 9.55 19.52 -9.53
N ILE A 192 8.90 18.70 -10.35
CA ILE A 192 8.57 17.33 -9.99
C ILE A 192 9.80 16.47 -10.25
N VAL A 193 10.21 15.69 -9.25
CA VAL A 193 11.39 14.82 -9.32
C VAL A 193 10.96 13.36 -9.27
N ALA A 194 11.31 12.61 -10.31
CA ALA A 194 11.27 11.15 -10.29
C ALA A 194 12.56 10.61 -9.69
N ARG A 195 12.48 9.86 -8.59
CA ARG A 195 13.66 9.31 -7.90
C ARG A 195 14.45 8.30 -8.74
N ASN A 196 13.77 7.61 -9.66
CA ASN A 196 14.40 6.69 -10.60
C ASN A 196 13.59 6.62 -11.92
N PRO A 197 14.15 6.01 -12.99
CA PRO A 197 13.45 5.87 -14.27
C PRO A 197 12.13 5.08 -14.18
N GLY A 198 12.00 4.16 -13.23
CA GLY A 198 10.79 3.35 -13.06
C GLY A 198 9.58 4.17 -12.59
N VAL A 199 9.82 5.26 -11.87
CA VAL A 199 8.79 6.14 -11.29
C VAL A 199 8.39 7.27 -12.25
N VAL A 200 9.16 7.48 -13.33
CA VAL A 200 8.93 8.54 -14.33
C VAL A 200 7.48 8.60 -14.84
N PRO A 201 6.81 7.50 -15.22
CA PRO A 201 5.42 7.57 -15.69
C PRO A 201 4.46 8.14 -14.63
N ARG A 202 4.72 7.87 -13.34
CA ARG A 202 3.93 8.39 -12.23
C ARG A 202 4.23 9.87 -12.02
N ALA A 203 5.51 10.24 -11.91
CA ALA A 203 5.96 11.62 -11.75
C ALA A 203 5.54 12.53 -12.91
N SER A 204 5.64 12.07 -14.16
CA SER A 204 5.16 12.80 -15.35
C SER A 204 3.69 13.18 -15.22
N SER A 205 2.87 12.28 -14.71
CA SER A 205 1.45 12.58 -14.54
C SER A 205 1.15 13.63 -13.46
N TYR A 206 2.01 13.78 -12.45
CA TYR A 206 1.94 14.93 -11.53
C TYR A 206 2.42 16.22 -12.20
N ALA A 207 3.53 16.15 -12.93
CA ALA A 207 4.13 17.27 -13.66
C ALA A 207 3.14 17.88 -14.67
N GLU A 208 2.47 17.04 -15.47
CA GLU A 208 1.45 17.45 -16.44
C GLU A 208 0.25 18.15 -15.77
N ARG A 209 -0.25 17.61 -14.65
CA ARG A 209 -1.41 18.16 -13.95
C ARG A 209 -1.11 19.50 -13.27
N LEU A 210 0.07 19.61 -12.67
CA LEU A 210 0.51 20.84 -12.00
C LEU A 210 1.11 21.86 -12.99
N ARG A 211 1.36 21.46 -14.24
CA ARG A 211 2.09 22.21 -15.27
C ARG A 211 3.49 22.62 -14.78
N LEU A 212 4.19 21.67 -14.18
CA LEU A 212 5.54 21.84 -13.66
C LEU A 212 6.54 21.04 -14.50
N PRO A 213 7.83 21.44 -14.54
CA PRO A 213 8.86 20.63 -15.16
C PRO A 213 9.06 19.31 -14.42
N LEU A 214 9.58 18.31 -15.16
CA LEU A 214 9.97 17.01 -14.65
C LEU A 214 11.49 16.88 -14.66
N VAL A 215 12.05 16.41 -13.55
CA VAL A 215 13.45 16.05 -13.37
C VAL A 215 13.53 14.58 -13.00
N VAL A 216 14.57 13.91 -13.46
CA VAL A 216 14.76 12.47 -13.22
C VAL A 216 16.13 12.25 -12.60
N ILE A 217 16.15 11.54 -11.48
CA ILE A 217 17.39 11.00 -10.91
C ILE A 217 17.65 9.63 -11.55
N HIS A 218 18.87 9.41 -11.98
CA HIS A 218 19.35 8.17 -12.57
C HIS A 218 20.65 7.75 -11.91
N GLY A 219 21.01 6.46 -11.97
CA GLY A 219 22.17 5.93 -11.27
C GLY A 219 21.78 5.45 -9.89
N GLU A 220 20.94 4.43 -9.82
CA GLU A 220 20.75 3.72 -8.55
C GLU A 220 21.96 2.82 -8.30
N GLU A 221 22.24 2.55 -7.03
CA GLU A 221 22.88 1.31 -6.62
C GLU A 221 21.99 0.14 -7.06
N ARG A 222 22.04 -0.21 -8.35
CA ARG A 222 21.58 -1.53 -8.76
C ARG A 222 22.53 -2.49 -8.06
N ASP A 223 22.00 -3.35 -7.23
CA ASP A 223 22.66 -4.64 -7.04
C ASP A 223 22.94 -5.16 -8.46
N GLU A 224 24.15 -5.64 -8.73
CA GLU A 224 24.52 -6.24 -10.03
C GLU A 224 23.58 -7.38 -10.49
N SER A 225 22.61 -7.70 -9.64
CA SER A 225 21.60 -8.72 -9.73
C SER A 225 20.54 -8.55 -10.80
N ASP A 226 20.35 -7.35 -11.36
CA ASP A 226 19.33 -7.08 -12.38
C ASP A 226 19.83 -7.16 -13.84
N ASN A 227 21.11 -7.42 -14.07
CA ASN A 227 21.71 -7.55 -15.41
C ASN A 227 21.49 -8.95 -16.03
N THR A 228 20.33 -9.58 -15.82
CA THR A 228 19.95 -10.77 -16.60
C THR A 228 19.11 -10.35 -17.79
N ASP A 229 19.56 -10.63 -19.01
CA ASP A 229 18.94 -10.31 -20.31
C ASP A 229 17.60 -11.03 -20.58
N GLY A 230 16.98 -11.62 -19.54
CA GLY A 230 15.73 -12.36 -19.63
C GLY A 230 15.86 -13.78 -20.16
N ARG A 231 17.07 -14.25 -20.51
CA ARG A 231 17.28 -15.64 -20.91
C ARG A 231 17.34 -16.53 -19.66
N ASN A 232 16.46 -17.54 -19.63
CA ASN A 232 16.44 -18.56 -18.57
C ASN A 232 17.49 -19.66 -18.78
N SER A 233 18.15 -19.67 -19.95
CA SER A 233 19.25 -20.57 -20.25
C SER A 233 20.37 -20.35 -19.22
N PRO A 234 20.88 -21.41 -18.58
CA PRO A 234 22.16 -21.30 -17.88
C PRO A 234 23.20 -20.75 -18.86
N PRO A 235 24.13 -19.89 -18.40
CA PRO A 235 25.39 -19.72 -19.12
C PRO A 235 25.97 -21.12 -19.38
N LEU A 236 26.57 -21.35 -20.55
CA LEU A 236 27.27 -22.61 -20.80
C LEU A 236 28.24 -22.90 -19.65
N ASP A 237 28.14 -24.11 -19.10
CA ASP A 237 29.05 -24.59 -18.08
C ASP A 237 30.49 -24.53 -18.62
N GLN A 238 31.34 -23.73 -18.00
CA GLN A 238 32.72 -23.51 -18.44
C GLN A 238 33.51 -24.82 -18.49
N SER A 239 33.16 -25.82 -17.66
CA SER A 239 33.78 -27.14 -17.69
C SER A 239 33.43 -27.95 -18.94
N ILE A 240 32.30 -27.64 -19.60
CA ILE A 240 31.87 -28.24 -20.88
C ILE A 240 32.54 -27.50 -22.06
N VAL A 241 32.78 -26.20 -21.91
CA VAL A 241 33.54 -25.41 -22.90
C VAL A 241 35.00 -25.88 -22.95
N GLU A 242 35.65 -26.07 -21.80
CA GLU A 242 37.03 -26.58 -21.72
C GLU A 242 37.19 -27.99 -22.32
N LYS A 243 36.20 -28.88 -22.11
CA LYS A 243 36.26 -30.25 -22.65
C LYS A 243 35.96 -30.36 -24.15
N ARG A 244 35.38 -29.33 -24.78
CA ARG A 244 35.16 -29.28 -26.23
C ARG A 244 36.20 -28.42 -26.97
N CYS A 245 36.94 -27.59 -26.26
CA CYS A 245 37.99 -26.72 -26.81
C CYS A 245 39.39 -27.20 -26.41
N THR A 246 39.74 -28.46 -26.65
CA THR A 246 41.17 -28.85 -26.65
C THR A 246 41.89 -28.46 -27.94
N GLN A 247 41.23 -27.82 -28.89
CA GLN A 247 41.87 -27.18 -30.03
C GLN A 247 41.16 -25.84 -30.32
N ILE A 248 41.93 -24.75 -30.27
CA ILE A 248 41.61 -23.37 -30.66
C ILE A 248 41.10 -22.46 -29.52
N GLY A 249 42.07 -21.81 -28.85
CA GLY A 249 42.07 -20.38 -28.52
C GLY A 249 41.00 -19.81 -27.58
N LEU A 250 41.15 -20.02 -26.26
CA LEU A 250 40.39 -19.30 -25.23
C LEU A 250 41.02 -17.98 -24.76
N GLU A 251 42.17 -17.56 -25.28
CA GLU A 251 42.86 -16.31 -24.88
C GLU A 251 42.14 -15.01 -25.31
N LEU A 252 41.02 -15.12 -26.03
CA LEU A 252 40.28 -13.99 -26.59
C LEU A 252 38.94 -13.70 -25.88
N LEU A 253 38.63 -14.38 -24.77
CA LEU A 253 37.46 -14.02 -23.97
C LEU A 253 37.82 -12.86 -23.03
N PRO A 254 37.26 -11.64 -23.23
CA PRO A 254 37.52 -10.54 -22.33
C PRO A 254 37.04 -10.90 -20.93
N MET A 255 37.93 -10.83 -19.94
CA MET A 255 37.55 -10.92 -18.54
C MET A 255 36.44 -9.88 -18.27
N MET A 256 35.31 -10.32 -17.74
CA MET A 256 34.25 -9.41 -17.31
C MET A 256 34.79 -8.55 -16.17
N ILE A 257 35.22 -7.33 -16.50
CA ILE A 257 35.52 -6.31 -15.52
C ILE A 257 34.25 -6.05 -14.71
N PRO A 258 34.28 -6.10 -13.36
CA PRO A 258 33.15 -5.70 -12.54
C PRO A 258 32.71 -4.30 -12.96
N LYS A 259 31.47 -4.15 -13.45
CA LYS A 259 30.98 -2.84 -13.87
C LYS A 259 30.82 -1.99 -12.62
N ALA A 260 31.76 -1.09 -12.36
CA ALA A 260 31.64 -0.09 -11.30
C ALA A 260 30.29 0.62 -11.43
N LYS A 261 29.55 0.71 -10.33
CA LYS A 261 28.20 1.29 -10.29
C LYS A 261 28.28 2.76 -10.75
N PRO A 262 27.44 3.20 -11.70
CA PRO A 262 27.45 4.58 -12.13
C PRO A 262 27.00 5.48 -10.96
N PRO A 263 27.64 6.64 -10.75
CA PRO A 263 27.23 7.58 -9.72
C PRO A 263 25.81 8.08 -9.97
N LEU A 264 25.14 8.52 -8.90
CA LEU A 264 23.86 9.20 -9.00
C LEU A 264 24.00 10.46 -9.88
N THR A 265 23.13 10.58 -10.86
CA THR A 265 23.08 11.65 -11.85
C THR A 265 21.69 12.26 -11.88
N LEU A 266 21.65 13.58 -12.04
CA LEU A 266 20.41 14.34 -12.19
C LEU A 266 20.24 14.73 -13.65
N VAL A 267 19.08 14.43 -14.22
CA VAL A 267 18.67 14.83 -15.57
C VAL A 267 17.57 15.89 -15.46
N GLY A 268 17.92 17.12 -15.84
CA GLY A 268 17.07 18.31 -15.76
C GLY A 268 17.59 19.34 -14.75
N ASP A 269 16.98 20.52 -14.76
CA ASP A 269 17.38 21.66 -13.93
C ASP A 269 16.52 21.80 -12.67
N VAL A 270 17.20 21.96 -11.53
CA VAL A 270 16.58 22.15 -10.19
C VAL A 270 17.08 23.43 -9.51
N ASN A 271 17.95 24.19 -10.16
CA ASN A 271 18.60 25.34 -9.55
C ASN A 271 17.56 26.41 -9.18
N SER A 272 17.60 26.86 -7.92
CA SER A 272 16.70 27.87 -7.36
C SER A 272 15.21 27.51 -7.41
N ARG A 273 14.88 26.20 -7.50
CA ARG A 273 13.51 25.68 -7.52
C ARG A 273 13.18 24.88 -6.26
N ILE A 274 11.89 24.69 -6.02
CA ILE A 274 11.39 23.75 -5.00
C ILE A 274 11.38 22.34 -5.61
N ALA A 275 12.09 21.38 -5.02
CA ALA A 275 12.09 20.01 -5.52
C ALA A 275 11.06 19.14 -4.79
N ILE A 276 10.11 18.56 -5.55
CA ILE A 276 9.04 17.68 -5.06
C ILE A 276 9.30 16.26 -5.57
N ILE A 277 9.73 15.36 -4.68
CA ILE A 277 10.01 13.97 -5.05
C ILE A 277 8.70 13.18 -5.09
N ILE A 278 8.38 12.57 -6.22
CA ILE A 278 7.22 11.70 -6.36
C ILE A 278 7.70 10.26 -6.40
N ASP A 279 7.10 9.40 -5.57
CA ASP A 279 7.26 7.95 -5.60
C ASP A 279 5.94 7.28 -5.18
N ASP A 280 5.80 5.97 -5.34
CA ASP A 280 4.62 5.25 -4.85
C ASP A 280 4.76 4.73 -3.42
N ILE A 281 5.93 4.17 -3.13
CA ILE A 281 6.25 3.51 -1.87
C ILE A 281 7.57 4.06 -1.33
N ILE A 282 7.62 4.27 -0.03
CA ILE A 282 8.85 4.60 0.70
C ILE A 282 9.16 3.39 1.60
N ASP A 283 10.09 2.55 1.17
CA ASP A 283 10.57 1.38 1.92
C ASP A 283 11.86 1.71 2.68
N ASP A 284 12.85 2.23 1.95
CA ASP A 284 14.15 2.64 2.45
C ASP A 284 14.30 4.16 2.32
N VAL A 285 14.19 4.83 3.46
CA VAL A 285 14.30 6.29 3.58
C VAL A 285 15.68 6.77 3.10
N SER A 286 16.72 5.95 3.21
CA SER A 286 18.10 6.33 2.85
C SER A 286 18.18 6.77 1.38
N LYS A 287 17.46 6.08 0.49
CA LYS A 287 17.39 6.42 -0.94
C LYS A 287 16.78 7.80 -1.18
N PHE A 288 15.82 8.20 -0.36
CA PHE A 288 15.20 9.52 -0.43
C PHE A 288 16.10 10.61 0.15
N VAL A 289 16.85 10.30 1.21
CA VAL A 289 17.86 11.20 1.78
C VAL A 289 18.98 11.46 0.77
N THR A 290 19.54 10.43 0.13
CA THR A 290 20.58 10.61 -0.89
C THR A 290 20.07 11.39 -2.10
N ALA A 291 18.82 11.13 -2.52
CA ALA A 291 18.19 11.92 -3.58
C ALA A 291 18.02 13.39 -3.18
N ALA A 292 17.64 13.67 -1.92
CA ALA A 292 17.52 15.01 -1.39
C ALA A 292 18.88 15.72 -1.32
N GLU A 293 19.93 15.06 -0.81
CA GLU A 293 21.29 15.59 -0.75
C GLU A 293 21.79 15.97 -2.17
N LEU A 294 21.59 15.09 -3.16
CA LEU A 294 21.91 15.38 -4.56
C LEU A 294 21.16 16.60 -5.11
N LEU A 295 19.85 16.73 -4.82
CA LEU A 295 19.06 17.87 -5.27
C LEU A 295 19.56 19.18 -4.65
N HIS A 296 19.96 19.14 -3.38
CA HIS A 296 20.51 20.30 -2.68
C HIS A 296 21.85 20.74 -3.28
N GLU A 297 22.77 19.79 -3.52
CA GLU A 297 24.05 20.04 -4.18
C GLU A 297 23.89 20.67 -5.59
N ARG A 298 22.79 20.35 -6.26
CA ARG A 298 22.44 20.89 -7.59
C ARG A 298 21.67 22.22 -7.53
N GLY A 299 21.58 22.83 -6.35
CA GLY A 299 21.03 24.18 -6.17
C GLY A 299 19.52 24.24 -5.88
N ALA A 300 18.88 23.13 -5.49
CA ALA A 300 17.48 23.18 -5.05
C ALA A 300 17.35 24.06 -3.78
N TYR A 301 16.59 25.16 -3.91
CA TYR A 301 16.43 26.20 -2.87
C TYR A 301 15.70 25.67 -1.64
N LYS A 302 14.72 24.79 -1.86
CA LYS A 302 13.96 24.11 -0.81
C LYS A 302 13.55 22.74 -1.33
N ILE A 303 13.90 21.69 -0.60
CA ILE A 303 13.42 20.35 -0.90
C ILE A 303 12.17 20.20 -0.08
N ASN A 304 11.01 20.14 -0.70
CA ASN A 304 9.82 19.81 0.05
C ASN A 304 9.07 18.69 -0.66
N HIS A 305 8.56 17.76 0.14
CA HIS A 305 7.52 16.80 -0.23
C HIS A 305 8.01 15.57 -1.00
N SER A 306 8.05 14.45 -0.27
CA SER A 306 7.71 13.15 -0.82
C SER A 306 6.20 12.91 -0.67
N VAL A 307 5.55 12.47 -1.74
CA VAL A 307 4.12 12.13 -1.77
C VAL A 307 3.98 10.59 -1.69
N ARG A 308 3.31 10.06 -0.66
CA ARG A 308 3.37 8.65 -0.20
C ARG A 308 2.01 7.93 -0.20
N ILE A 309 1.97 6.64 -0.49
CA ILE A 309 1.00 5.70 0.13
C ILE A 309 1.75 4.94 1.23
N ASN A 310 1.37 5.11 2.49
CA ASN A 310 2.06 4.46 3.60
C ASN A 310 1.50 3.06 3.84
N VAL A 311 2.43 2.18 4.17
CA VAL A 311 2.26 0.82 4.61
C VAL A 311 3.08 0.75 5.87
N GLY A 312 2.46 0.38 6.97
CA GLY A 312 3.08 0.44 8.29
C GLY A 312 4.50 -0.12 8.31
N SER A 313 5.46 0.73 8.64
CA SER A 313 6.49 0.46 9.63
C SER A 313 7.06 1.80 10.10
N ASN A 314 7.69 1.83 11.28
CA ASN A 314 8.37 3.00 11.79
C ASN A 314 9.55 3.31 10.86
N THR A 315 9.29 4.03 9.77
CA THR A 315 10.32 4.86 9.18
C THR A 315 10.49 6.02 10.16
N ASN A 316 11.34 5.83 11.18
CA ASN A 316 11.97 6.94 11.89
C ASN A 316 12.79 7.67 10.83
N VAL A 317 12.13 8.53 10.06
CA VAL A 317 12.82 9.52 9.24
C VAL A 317 13.47 10.42 10.28
N PRO A 318 14.81 10.50 10.37
CA PRO A 318 15.42 11.50 11.23
C PRO A 318 14.90 12.86 10.73
N GLU A 319 14.11 13.54 11.57
CA GLU A 319 13.51 14.86 11.28
C GLU A 319 14.55 15.87 10.77
N ALA A 320 15.83 15.62 11.06
CA ALA A 320 16.97 16.45 10.70
C ALA A 320 17.39 16.44 9.22
N LYS A 321 16.95 15.50 8.36
CA LYS A 321 17.46 15.38 6.97
C LYS A 321 16.43 15.48 5.85
N LEU A 322 15.15 15.22 6.12
CA LEU A 322 14.06 15.44 5.15
C LEU A 322 13.08 16.43 5.77
N PRO A 323 12.95 17.66 5.25
CA PRO A 323 12.24 18.72 5.94
C PRO A 323 10.71 18.51 6.01
N PHE A 324 10.10 17.72 5.12
CA PHE A 324 8.66 17.44 5.13
C PHE A 324 8.22 16.26 4.22
N TYR A 325 7.25 15.43 4.65
CA TYR A 325 6.67 14.31 3.85
C TYR A 325 5.14 14.22 3.98
N VAL A 326 4.44 13.73 2.94
CA VAL A 326 2.96 13.65 2.86
C VAL A 326 2.52 12.24 2.51
N SER A 327 1.49 11.69 3.16
CA SER A 327 0.99 10.34 2.88
C SER A 327 -0.53 10.19 2.93
N THR A 328 -1.07 9.15 2.27
CA THR A 328 -2.51 8.86 2.19
C THR A 328 -3.10 8.03 3.33
N THR A 329 -2.31 7.38 4.16
CA THR A 329 -2.78 6.38 5.17
C THR A 329 -2.50 6.80 6.62
N ARG A 330 -2.31 8.11 6.85
CA ARG A 330 -2.47 8.75 8.16
C ARG A 330 -3.34 9.98 8.00
#